data_AF-X8BE61-F1
#
_entry.id   AF-X8BE61-F1
#
_cell.length_a   1.000
_cell.length_b   1.000
_cell.length_c   1.000
_cell.angle_alpha   90.00
_cell.angle_beta   90.00
_cell.angle_gamma   90.00
#
_symmetry.space_group_name_H-M   'P 1'
#
loop_
_entity.id
_entity.type
_entity.pdbx_description
1 polymer ?
#
loop_
_entity_poly.entity_id
_entity_poly.type
_entity_poly.pdbx_seq_one_letter_code
_entity_poly.pdbx_strand_id
1 'polypeptide(L)' 'MQRIIGTEVEYGISSPSDPTANPILTSTQAVLAYAAAAACSGLNAPAGTTRWNPRCATPADST' A
#
# COMPACT_ATOMS: atom_id res chain seq x y z
N MET A 1 17.98 -23.15 -20.77
CA MET A 1 18.26 -21.74 -20.37
C MET A 1 17.05 -21.23 -19.59
N GLN A 2 17.22 -20.81 -18.34
CA GLN A 2 16.16 -20.18 -17.55
C GLN A 2 16.31 -18.65 -17.68
N ARG A 3 15.29 -17.97 -18.20
CA ARG A 3 15.27 -16.51 -18.31
C ARG A 3 14.35 -15.95 -17.23
N ILE A 4 14.85 -14.96 -16.48
CA ILE A 4 14.05 -14.21 -15.51
C ILE A 4 13.28 -13.14 -16.29
N ILE A 5 11.95 -13.09 -16.11
CA ILE A 5 11.03 -12.10 -16.69
C ILE A 5 10.18 -11.53 -15.55
N GLY A 6 9.91 -10.23 -15.61
CA GLY A 6 8.97 -9.52 -14.73
C GLY A 6 7.87 -8.82 -15.52
N THR A 7 6.83 -8.37 -14.84
CA THR A 7 5.69 -7.63 -15.41
C THR A 7 5.44 -6.36 -14.61
N GLU A 8 5.25 -5.24 -15.32
CA GLU A 8 4.72 -3.99 -14.75
C GLU A 8 3.33 -3.72 -15.35
N VAL A 9 2.41 -3.18 -14.54
CA VAL A 9 1.03 -2.90 -14.94
C VAL A 9 0.63 -1.53 -14.42
N GLU A 10 0.14 -0.69 -15.31
CA GLU A 10 -0.42 0.62 -14.97
C GLU A 10 -1.94 0.51 -14.80
N TYR A 11 -2.46 1.08 -13.71
CA TYR A 11 -3.89 1.12 -13.44
C TYR A 11 -4.43 2.55 -13.60
N GLY A 12 -5.59 2.67 -14.26
CA GLY A 12 -6.35 3.91 -14.22
C GLY A 12 -6.85 4.19 -12.80
N ILE A 13 -6.82 5.46 -12.38
CA ILE A 13 -7.27 5.88 -11.06
C ILE A 13 -8.32 6.99 -11.18
N SER A 14 -9.37 6.89 -10.36
CA SER A 14 -10.45 7.87 -10.29
C SER A 14 -10.91 8.01 -8.85
N SER A 15 -11.32 9.21 -8.44
CA SER A 15 -12.00 9.46 -7.17
C SER A 15 -13.51 9.57 -7.42
N PRO A 16 -14.35 8.57 -7.06
CA PRO A 16 -15.77 8.58 -7.40
C PRO A 16 -16.54 9.76 -6.82
N SER A 17 -16.13 10.24 -5.64
CA SER A 17 -16.74 11.40 -4.97
C SER A 17 -16.23 12.74 -5.49
N ASP A 18 -15.09 12.76 -6.20
CA ASP A 18 -14.52 13.96 -6.81
C ASP A 18 -13.83 13.63 -8.15
N PRO A 19 -14.57 13.69 -9.27
CA PRO A 19 -14.03 13.41 -10.60
C PRO A 19 -13.00 14.44 -11.08
N THR A 20 -12.88 15.59 -10.41
CA THR A 20 -11.92 16.64 -10.77
C THR A 20 -10.58 16.52 -10.03
N ALA A 21 -10.47 15.55 -9.12
CA ALA A 21 -9.25 15.26 -8.39
C ALA A 21 -8.06 14.99 -9.33
N ASN A 22 -6.89 15.53 -8.97
CA ASN A 22 -5.69 15.33 -9.77
C ASN A 22 -5.23 13.85 -9.71
N PRO A 23 -5.18 13.12 -10.84
CA PRO A 23 -4.84 11.71 -10.85
C PRO A 23 -3.41 11.41 -10.37
N ILE A 24 -2.48 12.36 -10.51
CA ILE A 24 -1.10 12.23 -9.99
C ILE A 24 -1.09 12.26 -8.46
N LEU A 25 -1.90 13.13 -7.86
CA LEU A 25 -2.00 13.21 -6.40
C LEU A 25 -2.70 11.96 -5.85
N THR A 26 -3.80 11.53 -6.47
CA THR A 26 -4.53 10.32 -6.04
C THR A 26 -3.66 9.06 -6.16
N SER A 27 -2.87 8.92 -7.23
CA SER A 27 -1.96 7.76 -7.37
C SER A 27 -0.83 7.78 -6.34
N THR A 28 -0.28 8.96 -6.06
CA THR A 28 0.71 9.14 -4.98
C THR A 28 0.14 8.71 -3.63
N GLN A 29 -1.11 9.10 -3.34
CA GLN A 29 -1.78 8.70 -2.09
C GLN A 29 -2.00 7.19 -2.01
N ALA A 30 -2.38 6.53 -3.10
CA ALA A 30 -2.53 5.06 -3.13
C ALA A 30 -1.19 4.35 -2.79
N VAL A 31 -0.08 4.81 -3.36
CA VAL A 31 1.26 4.27 -3.07
C VAL A 31 1.66 4.50 -1.61
N LEU A 32 1.42 5.70 -1.08
CA LEU A 32 1.73 6.02 0.32
C LEU A 32 0.90 5.19 1.30
N ALA A 33 -0.39 5.00 1.02
CA ALA A 33 -1.27 4.16 1.83
C ALA A 33 -0.80 2.69 1.83
N TYR A 34 -0.40 2.15 0.66
CA TYR A 34 0.19 0.82 0.58
C TYR A 34 1.49 0.71 1.38
N ALA A 35 2.40 1.69 1.26
CA ALA A 35 3.66 1.67 2.00
C ALA A 35 3.43 1.65 3.52
N ALA A 36 2.46 2.43 4.02
CA ALA A 36 2.07 2.42 5.42
C ALA A 36 1.52 1.04 5.85
N ALA A 37 0.63 0.44 5.05
CA ALA A 37 0.07 -0.88 5.31
C ALA A 37 1.12 -2.00 5.27
N ALA A 38 2.04 -1.96 4.30
CA ALA A 38 3.13 -2.92 4.15
C ALA A 38 4.15 -2.82 5.29
N ALA A 39 4.45 -1.61 5.76
CA ALA A 39 5.27 -1.39 6.94
C ALA A 39 4.61 -1.95 8.21
N CYS A 40 3.29 -1.83 8.33
CA CYS A 40 2.53 -2.39 9.45
C CYS A 40 2.44 -3.92 9.43
N SER A 41 2.30 -4.50 8.24
CA SER A 41 2.09 -5.94 8.05
C SER A 41 3.40 -6.73 8.01
N GLY A 42 4.55 -6.06 8.10
CA GLY A 42 5.88 -6.70 8.03
C GLY A 42 6.24 -7.25 6.65
N LEU A 43 5.45 -6.96 5.60
CA LEU A 43 5.74 -7.40 4.23
C LEU A 43 7.08 -6.87 3.71
N ASN A 44 7.51 -5.71 4.21
CA ASN A 44 8.81 -5.11 3.86
C ASN A 44 9.90 -5.37 4.91
N ALA A 45 9.66 -6.27 5.88
CA ALA A 45 10.66 -6.61 6.88
C ALA A 45 11.70 -7.61 6.29
N PRO A 46 12.97 -7.56 6.73
CA PRO A 46 13.96 -8.58 6.39
C PRO A 46 13.42 -9.99 6.67
N ALA A 47 13.68 -10.92 5.75
CA ALA A 47 13.21 -12.30 5.85
C ALA A 47 13.52 -12.90 7.24
N GLY A 48 12.48 -13.37 7.93
CA GLY A 48 12.58 -13.94 9.28
C GLY A 48 12.22 -12.97 10.41
N THR A 49 11.85 -11.72 10.13
CA THR A 49 11.41 -10.76 11.15
C THR A 49 9.94 -10.35 10.97
N THR A 50 9.01 -11.24 11.33
CA THR A 50 7.61 -10.83 11.56
C THR A 50 7.53 -10.09 12.91
N ARG A 51 8.08 -8.87 12.98
CA ARG A 51 7.95 -8.03 14.17
C ARG A 51 6.64 -7.26 14.07
N TRP A 52 5.66 -7.68 14.88
CA TRP A 52 4.39 -6.96 15.04
C TRP A 52 4.64 -5.51 15.50
N ASN A 53 4.07 -4.53 14.80
CA ASN A 53 4.20 -3.12 15.15
C ASN A 53 2.96 -2.63 15.93
N PRO A 54 3.06 -2.36 17.25
CA PRO A 54 1.92 -1.96 18.07
C PRO A 54 1.31 -0.60 17.68
N ARG A 55 2.05 0.26 16.98
CA ARG A 55 1.50 1.54 16.46
C ARG A 55 0.53 1.34 15.29
N CYS A 56 0.43 0.11 14.79
CA CYS A 56 -0.48 -0.28 13.72
C CYS A 56 -1.79 -0.89 14.24
N ALA A 57 -2.00 -0.93 15.56
CA ALA A 57 -3.31 -1.29 16.12
C ALA A 57 -4.32 -0.16 15.83
N THR A 58 -5.42 -0.49 15.15
CA THR A 58 -6.61 0.37 15.11
C THR A 58 -7.16 0.52 16.53
N PRO A 59 -7.71 1.69 16.93
CA PRO A 59 -8.49 1.78 18.15
C PRO A 59 -9.61 0.75 18.03
N ALA A 60 -9.67 -0.21 18.95
CA ALA A 60 -10.74 -1.18 18.95
C ALA A 60 -12.09 -0.46 19.04
N ASP A 61 -13.08 -0.95 18.29
CA ASP A 61 -14.46 -0.46 18.25
C ASP A 61 -14.93 0.02 19.63
N SER A 62 -15.05 1.34 19.79
CA SER A 62 -15.78 1.94 20.89
C SER A 62 -17.22 2.15 20.42
N THR A 63 -18.05 1.12 20.64
CA THR A 63 -19.52 1.25 20.68
C THR A 63 -19.96 2.19 21.78
#